data_AF-A0A7J4Q9K3-F1
#
_entry.id   AF-A0A7J4Q9K3-F1
#
_cell.length_a   1.000
_cell.length_b   1.000
_cell.length_c   1.000
_cell.angle_alpha   90.00
_cell.angle_beta   90.00
_cell.angle_gamma   90.00
#
_symmetry.space_group_name_H-M   'P 1'
#
loop_
_entity.id
_entity.type
_entity.pdbx_description
1 polymer ?
#
loop_
_entity_poly.entity_id
_entity_poly.type
_entity_poly.pdbx_seq_one_letter_code
_entity_poly.pdbx_strand_id
1 'polypeptide(L)'
;MGKPNIRLNPQIDSIRNRVLLERGVAILLSIALVLPAPEIKKGKGRRPYDYRLVLVLCLLRILLRKRYADYESEMRFDARLMAMLKIDKLPCKSTVHNYSLTYSLRFLTAFNRRLVDAWVKKPIDLLAQYNF
;
A
#
# COMPACT_ATOMS: atom_id res chain seq x y z
N MET A 1 -20.74 29.33 -9.21
CA MET A 1 -20.85 28.37 -8.08
C MET A 1 -19.45 28.04 -7.59
N GLY A 2 -19.08 28.50 -6.38
CA GLY A 2 -17.75 28.28 -5.82
C GLY A 2 -17.56 26.82 -5.38
N LYS A 3 -16.39 26.24 -5.68
CA LYS A 3 -16.04 24.89 -5.20
C LYS A 3 -15.96 24.91 -3.66
N PRO A 4 -16.58 23.96 -2.94
CA PRO A 4 -16.45 23.87 -1.50
C PRO A 4 -14.97 23.70 -1.14
N ASN A 5 -14.42 24.65 -0.37
CA ASN A 5 -13.06 24.58 0.14
C ASN A 5 -13.08 23.70 1.41
N ILE A 6 -13.00 22.38 1.22
CA ILE A 6 -12.89 21.44 2.34
C ILE A 6 -11.50 21.64 2.95
N ARG A 7 -11.42 22.38 4.06
CA ARG A 7 -10.22 22.39 4.91
C ARG A 7 -10.10 21.01 5.55
N LEU A 8 -9.26 20.15 4.98
CA LEU A 8 -8.76 18.97 5.69
C LEU A 8 -7.93 19.49 6.87
N ASN A 9 -8.44 19.31 8.08
CA ASN A 9 -7.66 19.63 9.28
C ASN A 9 -6.41 18.73 9.25
N PRO A 10 -5.18 19.28 9.29
CA PRO A 10 -3.99 18.44 9.30
C PRO A 10 -4.07 17.54 10.52
N GLN A 11 -4.27 16.24 10.33
CA GLN A 11 -4.04 15.29 11.41
C GLN A 11 -2.56 15.45 11.77
N ILE A 12 -2.29 15.82 13.02
CA ILE A 12 -0.94 15.83 13.56
C ILE A 12 -0.49 14.36 13.56
N ASP A 13 0.11 13.95 12.45
CA ASP A 13 0.71 12.64 12.36
C ASP A 13 1.97 12.66 13.21
N SER A 14 1.96 11.85 14.28
CA SER A 14 3.16 11.66 15.06
C SER A 14 4.30 11.17 14.15
N ILE A 15 5.53 11.60 14.42
CA ILE A 15 6.72 11.15 13.70
C ILE A 15 6.77 9.61 13.65
N ARG A 16 6.31 8.96 14.73
CA ARG A 16 6.18 7.50 14.82
C ARG A 16 5.23 6.93 13.76
N ASN A 17 4.05 7.51 13.57
CA ASN A 17 3.09 7.06 12.54
C ASN A 17 3.67 7.21 11.13
N ARG A 18 4.39 8.31 10.87
CA ARG A 18 5.08 8.51 9.59
C ARG A 18 6.13 7.43 9.33
N VAL A 19 7.02 7.18 10.29
CA VAL A 19 8.08 6.18 10.17
C VAL A 19 7.48 4.78 10.01
N LEU A 20 6.42 4.46 10.76
CA LEU A 20 5.70 3.18 10.63
C LEU A 20 5.07 3.01 9.25
N LEU A 21 4.46 4.06 8.70
CA LEU A 21 3.90 4.01 7.35
C LEU A 21 4.99 3.76 6.31
N GLU A 22 6.05 4.56 6.31
CA GLU A 22 7.14 4.44 5.33
C GLU A 22 7.80 3.05 5.41
N ARG A 23 8.16 2.60 6.61
CA ARG A 23 8.78 1.28 6.80
C ARG A 23 7.83 0.14 6.44
N GLY A 24 6.55 0.25 6.83
CA GLY A 24 5.52 -0.73 6.50
C GLY A 24 5.31 -0.86 4.99
N VAL A 25 5.17 0.27 4.29
CA VAL A 25 5.05 0.31 2.83
C VAL A 25 6.27 -0.30 2.16
N ALA A 26 7.49 0.04 2.62
CA ALA A 26 8.73 -0.49 2.06
C ALA A 26 8.83 -2.01 2.19
N ILE A 27 8.52 -2.56 3.37
CA ILE A 27 8.53 -4.02 3.60
C ILE A 27 7.49 -4.69 2.70
N LEU A 28 6.25 -4.20 2.71
CA LEU A 28 5.18 -4.76 1.89
C LEU A 28 5.52 -4.74 0.40
N LEU A 29 6.09 -3.63 -0.10
CA LEU A 29 6.54 -3.52 -1.48
C LEU A 29 7.67 -4.49 -1.80
N SER A 30 8.68 -4.60 -0.95
CA SER A 30 9.80 -5.50 -1.18
C SER A 30 9.34 -6.95 -1.37
N ILE A 31 8.35 -7.39 -0.60
CA ILE A 31 7.79 -8.75 -0.71
C ILE A 31 6.87 -8.85 -1.93
N ALA A 32 6.03 -7.84 -2.18
CA ALA A 32 5.11 -7.82 -3.31
C ALA A 32 5.83 -7.85 -4.65
N LEU A 33 6.98 -7.17 -4.78
CA LEU A 33 7.76 -7.15 -6.02
C LEU A 33 8.47 -8.47 -6.32
N VAL A 34 8.61 -9.39 -5.36
CA VAL A 34 9.08 -10.77 -5.58
C VAL A 34 7.99 -11.64 -6.22
N LEU A 35 6.74 -11.20 -6.21
CA LEU A 35 5.67 -11.89 -6.93
C LEU A 35 5.84 -11.74 -8.45
N PRO A 36 5.31 -12.69 -9.25
CA PRO A 36 5.39 -12.63 -10.70
C PRO A 36 4.93 -11.27 -11.26
N ALA A 37 5.63 -10.73 -12.24
CA ALA A 37 5.22 -9.48 -12.87
C ALA A 37 3.82 -9.61 -13.49
N PRO A 38 2.99 -8.55 -13.46
CA PRO A 38 1.70 -8.57 -14.14
C PRO A 38 1.92 -8.81 -15.63
N GLU A 39 1.08 -9.65 -16.23
CA GLU A 39 1.06 -9.83 -17.67
C GLU A 39 0.68 -8.51 -18.35
N ILE A 40 1.53 -8.04 -19.26
CA ILE A 40 1.29 -6.83 -20.02
C ILE A 40 0.23 -7.16 -21.08
N LYS A 41 -1.03 -6.91 -20.75
CA LYS A 41 -2.14 -7.05 -21.70
C LYS A 41 -2.00 -5.97 -22.79
N LYS A 42 -1.71 -6.40 -24.03
CA LYS A 42 -1.77 -5.54 -25.22
C LYS A 42 -3.23 -5.46 -25.68
N GLY A 43 -3.84 -4.28 -25.64
CA GLY A 43 -5.23 -4.08 -26.04
C GLY A 43 -5.67 -2.62 -25.95
N LYS A 44 -6.87 -2.33 -26.46
CA LYS A 44 -7.52 -1.01 -26.33
C LYS A 44 -8.14 -0.90 -24.94
N GLY A 45 -7.85 0.19 -24.21
CA GLY A 45 -8.42 0.46 -22.90
C GLY A 45 -7.41 1.04 -21.91
N ARG A 46 -7.88 1.40 -20.71
CA ARG A 46 -7.02 1.86 -19.63
C ARG A 46 -6.16 0.69 -19.15
N ARG A 47 -4.83 0.89 -19.09
CA ARG A 47 -3.91 -0.13 -18.57
C ARG A 47 -4.34 -0.53 -17.15
N PRO A 48 -4.49 -1.84 -16.86
CA PRO A 48 -4.77 -2.30 -15.51
C PRO A 48 -3.62 -1.91 -14.58
N TYR A 49 -3.95 -1.69 -13.30
CA TYR A 49 -2.93 -1.47 -12.28
C TYR A 49 -2.09 -2.74 -12.06
N ASP A 50 -0.85 -2.56 -11.63
CA ASP A 50 -0.04 -3.69 -11.17
C ASP A 50 -0.70 -4.29 -9.93
N TYR A 51 -1.11 -5.55 -10.00
CA TYR A 51 -1.78 -6.24 -8.89
C TYR A 51 -0.90 -6.28 -7.64
N ARG A 52 0.43 -6.28 -7.78
CA ARG A 52 1.37 -6.26 -6.65
C ARG A 52 1.24 -4.96 -5.86
N LEU A 53 1.09 -3.83 -6.56
CA LEU A 53 0.88 -2.52 -5.93
C LEU A 53 -0.51 -2.42 -5.30
N VAL A 54 -1.54 -2.95 -5.98
CA VAL A 54 -2.90 -2.96 -5.42
C VAL A 54 -3.00 -3.86 -4.19
N LEU A 55 -2.26 -4.97 -4.14
CA LEU A 55 -2.14 -5.82 -2.95
C LEU A 55 -1.57 -5.05 -1.75
N VAL A 56 -0.48 -4.29 -1.96
CA VAL A 56 0.11 -3.43 -0.91
C VAL A 56 -0.92 -2.43 -0.40
N LEU A 57 -1.66 -1.77 -1.30
CA LEU A 57 -2.72 -0.83 -0.94
C LEU A 57 -3.86 -1.49 -0.15
N CYS A 58 -4.27 -2.71 -0.52
CA CYS A 58 -5.26 -3.48 0.23
C CYS A 58 -4.79 -3.77 1.66
N LEU A 59 -3.53 -4.18 1.84
CA LEU A 59 -2.96 -4.49 3.15
C LEU A 59 -2.79 -3.25 4.00
N LEU A 60 -2.30 -2.14 3.44
CA LEU A 60 -2.18 -0.86 4.15
C LEU A 60 -3.55 -0.38 4.66
N ARG A 61 -4.61 -0.50 3.86
CA ARG A 61 -5.97 -0.15 4.28
C ARG A 61 -6.40 -0.95 5.52
N ILE A 62 -6.10 -2.25 5.55
CA ILE A 62 -6.43 -3.14 6.68
C ILE A 62 -5.59 -2.75 7.92
N LEU A 63 -4.28 -2.59 7.76
CA LEU A 63 -3.35 -2.28 8.86
C LEU A 63 -3.64 -0.91 9.50
N LEU A 64 -3.92 0.10 8.67
CA LEU A 64 -4.26 1.45 9.12
C LEU A 64 -5.73 1.57 9.55
N ARG A 65 -6.52 0.47 9.47
CA ARG A 65 -7.95 0.40 9.80
C ARG A 65 -8.78 1.50 9.10
N LYS A 66 -8.40 1.87 7.87
CA LYS A 66 -9.05 2.94 7.12
C LYS A 66 -10.28 2.44 6.39
N ARG A 67 -11.37 3.22 6.41
CA ARG A 67 -12.54 2.95 5.56
C ARG A 67 -12.21 3.31 4.11
N TYR A 68 -13.00 2.81 3.16
CA TYR A 68 -12.79 3.14 1.74
C TYR A 68 -12.94 4.64 1.44
N ALA A 69 -13.82 5.35 2.17
CA ALA A 69 -13.99 6.78 2.01
C ALA A 69 -12.73 7.54 2.45
N ASP A 70 -12.20 7.20 3.63
CA ASP A 70 -10.97 7.78 4.19
C ASP A 70 -9.74 7.44 3.35
N TYR A 71 -9.72 6.25 2.74
CA TYR A 71 -8.63 5.84 1.86
C TYR A 71 -8.47 6.77 0.65
N GLU A 72 -9.55 7.10 -0.06
CA GLU A 72 -9.45 7.99 -1.22
C GLU A 72 -9.16 9.44 -0.84
N SER A 73 -9.62 9.91 0.33
CA SER A 73 -9.38 11.28 0.78
C SER A 73 -8.03 11.48 1.43
N GLU A 74 -7.46 10.49 2.13
CA GLU A 74 -6.17 10.65 2.80
C GLU A 74 -5.00 10.17 1.94
N MET A 75 -5.09 8.98 1.36
CA MET A 75 -3.96 8.36 0.63
C MET A 75 -3.69 9.05 -0.70
N ARG A 76 -4.71 9.69 -1.30
CA ARG A 76 -4.58 10.41 -2.57
C ARG A 76 -3.75 11.69 -2.45
N PHE A 77 -3.72 12.30 -1.25
CA PHE A 77 -2.92 13.50 -1.00
C PHE A 77 -1.60 13.20 -0.30
N ASP A 78 -1.34 11.94 0.09
CA ASP A 78 -0.03 11.55 0.60
C ASP A 78 0.98 11.36 -0.55
N ALA A 79 1.71 12.44 -0.85
CA ALA A 79 2.76 12.44 -1.87
C ALA A 79 3.87 11.41 -1.60
N ARG A 80 4.12 11.05 -0.34
CA ARG A 80 5.16 10.07 0.04
C ARG A 80 4.73 8.68 -0.40
N LEU A 81 3.48 8.30 -0.09
CA LEU A 81 2.94 7.01 -0.49
C LEU A 81 2.92 6.86 -2.01
N MET A 82 2.48 7.90 -2.72
CA MET A 82 2.47 7.94 -4.18
C MET A 82 3.87 7.77 -4.77
N ALA A 83 4.88 8.44 -4.19
CA ALA A 83 6.28 8.32 -4.60
C ALA A 83 6.84 6.91 -4.33
N MET A 84 6.57 6.33 -3.15
CA MET A 84 7.03 4.97 -2.81
C MET A 84 6.44 3.90 -3.72
N LEU A 85 5.15 4.05 -4.06
CA LEU A 85 4.45 3.13 -4.95
C LEU A 85 4.73 3.39 -6.44
N LYS A 86 5.40 4.51 -6.78
CA LYS A 86 5.67 4.97 -8.16
C LYS A 86 4.40 4.99 -9.01
N ILE A 87 3.32 5.53 -8.47
CA ILE A 87 2.03 5.66 -9.16
C ILE A 87 1.65 7.14 -9.31
N ASP A 88 1.21 7.52 -10.51
CA ASP A 88 0.74 8.89 -10.76
C ASP A 88 -0.69 9.11 -10.26
N LYS A 89 -1.49 8.04 -10.23
CA LYS A 89 -2.90 8.10 -9.84
C LYS A 89 -3.30 6.90 -9.01
N LEU A 90 -3.69 7.16 -7.76
CA LEU A 90 -4.20 6.14 -6.85
C LEU A 90 -5.37 5.35 -7.48
N PRO A 91 -5.40 4.01 -7.35
CA PRO A 91 -6.56 3.20 -7.70
C PRO A 91 -7.80 3.69 -6.95
N CYS A 92 -8.92 3.81 -7.64
CA CYS A 92 -10.19 4.14 -7.00
C CYS A 92 -10.74 2.95 -6.19
N LYS A 93 -11.71 3.22 -5.33
CA LYS A 93 -12.38 2.22 -4.48
C LYS A 93 -12.82 0.98 -5.25
N SER A 94 -13.48 1.14 -6.39
CA SER A 94 -13.96 0.00 -7.20
C SER A 94 -12.80 -0.82 -7.78
N THR A 95 -11.70 -0.17 -8.15
CA THR A 95 -10.50 -0.87 -8.62
C THR A 95 -9.90 -1.70 -7.49
N VAL A 96 -9.69 -1.12 -6.31
CA VAL A 96 -9.15 -1.84 -5.14
C VAL A 96 -10.04 -3.03 -4.79
N HIS A 97 -11.36 -2.84 -4.78
CA HIS A 97 -12.31 -3.90 -4.50
C HIS A 97 -12.24 -5.03 -5.52
N ASN A 98 -12.24 -4.73 -6.82
CA ASN A 98 -12.18 -5.74 -7.88
C ASN A 98 -10.90 -6.58 -7.80
N TYR A 99 -9.75 -5.97 -7.50
CA TYR A 99 -8.51 -6.71 -7.27
C TYR A 99 -8.55 -7.53 -5.98
N SER A 100 -9.19 -7.03 -4.92
CA SER A 100 -9.32 -7.81 -3.69
C SER A 100 -10.05 -9.14 -3.89
N LEU A 101 -10.98 -9.20 -4.85
CA LEU A 101 -11.72 -10.40 -5.22
C LEU A 101 -10.87 -11.41 -6.01
N THR A 102 -9.78 -10.98 -6.65
CA THR A 102 -8.90 -11.88 -7.42
C THR A 102 -7.83 -12.56 -6.56
N TYR A 103 -7.57 -12.05 -5.34
CA TYR A 103 -6.60 -12.65 -4.43
C TYR A 103 -7.18 -13.88 -3.74
N SER A 104 -6.77 -15.08 -4.19
CA SER A 104 -7.14 -16.32 -3.53
C SER A 104 -6.51 -16.43 -2.13
N LEU A 105 -7.17 -17.18 -1.23
CA LEU A 105 -6.63 -17.43 0.10
C LEU A 105 -5.25 -18.06 0.05
N ARG A 106 -5.02 -19.02 -0.86
CA ARG A 106 -3.71 -19.66 -1.06
C ARG A 106 -2.62 -18.65 -1.41
N PHE A 107 -2.92 -17.71 -2.30
CA PHE A 107 -2.01 -16.63 -2.66
C PHE A 107 -1.67 -15.74 -1.45
N LEU A 108 -2.69 -15.35 -0.68
CA LEU A 108 -2.49 -14.53 0.53
C LEU A 108 -1.71 -15.29 1.61
N THR A 109 -1.96 -16.57 1.80
CA THR A 109 -1.19 -17.42 2.74
C THR A 109 0.28 -17.51 2.32
N ALA A 110 0.56 -17.68 1.02
CA ALA A 110 1.93 -17.71 0.52
C ALA A 110 2.63 -16.36 0.69
N PHE A 111 1.94 -15.25 0.41
CA PHE A 111 2.44 -13.91 0.67
C PHE A 111 2.75 -13.71 2.17
N ASN A 112 1.83 -14.11 3.04
CA ASN A 112 1.99 -13.99 4.49
C ASN A 112 3.19 -14.81 5.01
N ARG A 113 3.39 -16.04 4.52
CA ARG A 113 4.58 -16.83 4.87
C ARG A 113 5.87 -16.09 4.50
N ARG A 114 5.95 -15.53 3.29
CA ARG A 114 7.11 -14.71 2.88
C ARG A 114 7.31 -13.48 3.76
N LEU A 115 6.22 -12.85 4.20
CA LEU A 115 6.27 -11.71 5.11
C LEU A 115 6.81 -12.11 6.49
N VAL A 116 6.34 -13.23 7.03
CA VAL A 116 6.81 -13.80 8.29
C VAL A 116 8.27 -14.22 8.17
N ASP A 117 8.67 -14.91 7.10
CA ASP A 117 10.07 -15.34 6.90
C ASP A 117 11.03 -14.15 6.81
N ALA A 118 10.60 -13.06 6.14
CA ALA A 118 11.37 -11.82 6.10
C ALA A 118 11.53 -11.18 7.49
N TRP A 119 10.55 -11.37 8.38
CA TRP A 119 10.57 -10.88 9.75
C TRP A 119 11.36 -11.79 10.71
N VAL A 120 11.21 -13.12 10.60
CA VAL A 120 11.87 -14.10 11.47
C VAL A 120 13.39 -14.10 11.28
N LYS A 121 13.88 -13.75 10.09
CA LYS A 121 15.33 -13.60 9.84
C LYS A 121 15.93 -12.26 10.30
N LYS A 122 15.12 -11.23 10.57
CA LYS A 122 15.60 -9.86 10.89
C LYS A 122 15.04 -9.21 12.18
N PRO A 123 14.53 -9.93 13.21
CA PRO A 123 14.00 -9.23 14.38
C PRO A 123 15.09 -8.47 15.15
N ILE A 124 16.36 -8.91 15.02
CA ILE A 124 17.52 -8.33 15.73
C ILE A 124 17.99 -7.02 15.07
N ASP A 125 17.99 -6.93 13.73
CA ASP A 125 18.54 -5.76 13.01
C ASP A 125 17.66 -4.50 13.13
N LEU A 126 16.33 -4.65 13.25
CA LEU A 126 15.42 -3.51 13.36
C LEU A 126 15.52 -2.79 14.72
N LEU A 127 15.89 -3.52 15.78
CA LEU A 127 16.14 -2.95 17.11
C LEU A 127 17.59 -2.50 17.28
N ALA A 128 18.55 -3.17 16.62
CA ALA A 128 19.97 -2.80 16.68
C ALA A 128 20.32 -1.54 15.87
N GLN A 129 19.55 -1.19 14.83
CA GLN A 129 19.73 0.06 14.05
C GLN A 129 19.29 1.34 14.80
N TYR A 130 18.90 1.25 16.06
CA TYR A 130 18.47 2.39 16.90
C TYR A 130 19.37 2.67 18.12
N ASN A 131 20.60 2.16 18.11
CA ASN A 131 21.68 2.72 18.94
C ASN A 131 22.73 3.34 18.02
N PHE A 132 23.13 4.58 18.36
CA PHE A 132 24.05 5.51 17.70
C PHE A 132 23.42 6.54 16.75
#